data_AF-A0AAN8LQJ6-F1
#
_entry.id   AF-A0AAN8LQJ6-F1
#
_cell.length_a   1.000
_cell.length_b   1.000
_cell.length_c   1.000
_cell.angle_alpha   90.00
_cell.angle_beta   90.00
_cell.angle_gamma   90.00
#
_symmetry.space_group_name_H-M   'P 1'
#
loop_
_entity.id
_entity.type
_entity.pdbx_description
1 polymer ?
#
loop_
_entity_poly.entity_id
_entity_poly.type
_entity_poly.pdbx_seq_one_letter_code
_entity_poly.pdbx_strand_id
1 'polypeptide(L)'
;MTQDRLQKVQEIKHSVDLSKREAEREIADSMEVFTDLVRSIERSQAELIEVIEEKQRAAERQAEGLIKELEQEITELKRRSTELEQLSHTEDHLHLLQSIPSLCTPPPTKDWSEISVHSDLCVGTVRRAVSQVEQTIMSEVKKLCVAELKRIQQYA
;
A
#
# COMPACT_ATOMS: atom_id res chain seq x y z
N MET A 1 51.84 50.47 10.62
CA MET A 1 50.49 51.04 10.38
C MET A 1 49.94 50.74 8.99
N THR A 2 50.58 51.16 7.89
CA THR A 2 50.07 50.86 6.52
C THR A 2 50.21 49.37 6.15
N GLN A 3 51.34 48.74 6.49
CA GLN A 3 51.59 47.30 6.28
C GLN A 3 50.55 46.43 7.00
N ASP A 4 50.29 46.71 8.28
CA ASP A 4 49.32 45.98 9.11
C ASP A 4 47.91 46.06 8.51
N ARG A 5 47.52 47.24 7.99
CA ARG A 5 46.23 47.41 7.31
C ARG A 5 46.17 46.60 6.01
N LEU A 6 47.25 46.51 5.24
CA LEU A 6 47.31 45.70 4.03
C LEU A 6 47.20 44.20 4.35
N GLN A 7 47.88 43.74 5.40
CA GLN A 7 47.77 42.36 5.88
C GLN A 7 46.33 42.04 6.33
N LYS A 8 45.69 42.96 7.06
CA LYS A 8 44.29 42.79 7.47
C LYS A 8 43.34 42.68 6.27
N VAL A 9 43.57 43.44 5.20
CA VAL A 9 42.78 43.31 3.96
C VAL A 9 42.93 41.90 3.34
N GLN A 10 44.14 41.34 3.34
CA GLN A 10 44.36 39.98 2.82
C GLN A 10 43.68 38.91 3.67
N GLU A 11 43.75 39.02 5.00
CA GLU A 11 43.03 38.13 5.93
C GLU A 11 41.51 38.18 5.70
N ILE A 12 40.94 39.37 5.55
CA ILE A 12 39.50 39.53 5.31
C ILE A 12 39.11 38.91 3.96
N LYS A 13 39.89 39.14 2.90
CA LYS A 13 39.64 38.51 1.59
C LYS A 13 39.66 36.99 1.68
N HIS A 14 40.66 36.43 2.37
CA HIS A 14 40.74 34.98 2.57
C HIS A 14 39.55 34.43 3.35
N SER A 15 39.12 35.14 4.40
CA SER A 15 37.95 34.77 5.21
C SER A 15 36.66 34.78 4.38
N VAL A 16 36.48 35.77 3.50
CA VAL A 16 35.34 35.83 2.57
C VAL A 16 35.38 34.66 1.58
N ASP A 17 36.55 34.33 1.01
CA ASP A 17 36.68 33.20 0.08
C ASP A 17 36.43 31.84 0.75
N LEU A 18 36.78 31.70 2.02
CA LEU A 18 36.49 30.51 2.82
C LEU A 18 34.99 30.40 3.10
N SER A 19 34.37 31.49 3.57
CA SER A 19 32.93 31.55 3.85
C SER A 19 32.09 31.24 2.60
N LYS A 20 32.50 31.72 1.42
CA LYS A 20 31.85 31.39 0.15
C LYS A 20 31.89 29.88 -0.14
N ARG A 21 33.05 29.25 0.04
CA ARG A 21 33.21 27.79 -0.16
C ARG A 21 32.44 26.97 0.86
N GLU A 22 32.34 27.44 2.11
CA GLU A 22 31.52 26.81 3.14
C GLU A 22 30.04 26.91 2.81
N ALA A 23 29.55 28.06 2.35
CA ALA A 23 28.17 28.24 1.92
C ALA A 23 27.81 27.34 0.71
N GLU A 24 28.69 27.25 -0.29
CA GLU A 24 28.50 26.35 -1.44
C GLU A 24 28.42 24.88 -1.01
N ARG A 25 29.26 24.47 -0.05
CA ARG A 25 29.21 23.11 0.53
C ARG A 25 27.91 22.87 1.28
N GLU A 26 27.48 23.80 2.14
CA GLU A 26 26.22 23.65 2.90
C GLU A 26 25.01 23.53 1.97
N ILE A 27 25.00 24.28 0.87
CA ILE A 27 23.96 24.16 -0.17
C ILE A 27 23.98 22.76 -0.78
N ALA A 28 25.15 22.24 -1.17
CA ALA A 28 25.26 20.91 -1.76
C ALA A 28 24.81 19.80 -0.78
N ASP A 29 25.31 19.84 0.46
CA ASP A 29 24.99 18.87 1.51
C ASP A 29 23.49 18.90 1.85
N SER A 30 22.88 20.09 1.96
CA SER A 30 21.45 20.24 2.20
C SER A 30 20.60 19.74 1.03
N MET A 31 21.01 20.01 -0.22
CA MET A 31 20.33 19.50 -1.41
C MET A 31 20.35 17.97 -1.46
N GLU A 32 21.46 17.33 -1.08
CA GLU A 32 21.54 15.87 -1.01
C GLU A 32 20.50 15.30 -0.04
N VAL A 33 20.43 15.84 1.18
CA VAL A 33 19.44 15.42 2.19
C VAL A 33 18.00 15.59 1.70
N PHE A 34 17.66 16.74 1.14
CA PHE A 34 16.30 16.95 0.62
C PHE A 34 15.98 16.05 -0.56
N THR A 35 16.95 15.76 -1.42
CA THR A 35 16.75 14.83 -2.56
C THR A 35 16.49 13.42 -2.04
N ASP A 36 17.21 12.98 -1.01
CA ASP A 36 17.01 11.68 -0.38
C ASP A 36 15.63 11.57 0.29
N LEU A 37 15.18 12.62 0.97
CA LEU A 37 13.85 12.70 1.56
C LEU A 37 12.74 12.63 0.50
N VAL A 38 12.87 13.38 -0.60
CA VAL A 38 11.91 13.31 -1.72
C VAL A 38 11.85 11.90 -2.29
N ARG A 39 13.01 11.27 -2.57
CA ARG A 39 13.07 9.88 -3.04
C ARG A 39 12.42 8.91 -2.06
N SER A 40 12.52 9.15 -0.75
CA SER A 40 11.84 8.33 0.26
C SER A 40 10.32 8.48 0.24
N ILE A 41 9.83 9.71 0.02
CA ILE A 41 8.39 9.98 -0.11
C ILE A 41 7.84 9.32 -1.37
N GLU A 42 8.51 9.49 -2.51
CA GLU A 42 8.12 8.86 -3.78
C GLU A 42 8.06 7.33 -3.68
N ARG A 43 9.05 6.72 -3.02
CA ARG A 43 9.05 5.28 -2.75
C ARG A 43 7.86 4.86 -1.88
N SER A 44 7.63 5.56 -0.77
CA SER A 44 6.51 5.26 0.13
C SER A 44 5.15 5.41 -0.57
N GLN A 45 5.02 6.38 -1.47
CA GLN A 45 3.83 6.55 -2.30
C GLN A 45 3.62 5.36 -3.26
N ALA A 46 4.68 4.93 -3.95
CA ALA A 46 4.61 3.78 -4.85
C ALA A 46 4.23 2.49 -4.11
N GLU A 47 4.87 2.22 -2.97
CA GLU A 47 4.56 1.07 -2.11
C GLU A 47 3.11 1.10 -1.59
N LEU A 48 2.61 2.28 -1.21
CA LEU A 48 1.21 2.45 -0.77
C LEU A 48 0.22 2.08 -1.88
N ILE A 49 0.47 2.53 -3.11
CA ILE A 49 -0.39 2.22 -4.26
C ILE A 49 -0.37 0.71 -4.53
N GLU A 50 0.82 0.11 -4.57
CA GLU A 50 0.98 -1.33 -4.81
C GLU A 50 0.22 -2.17 -3.78
N VAL A 51 0.31 -1.83 -2.49
CA VAL A 51 -0.42 -2.52 -1.42
C VAL A 51 -1.93 -2.39 -1.57
N ILE A 52 -2.42 -1.20 -1.95
CA ILE A 52 -3.85 -0.97 -2.19
C ILE A 52 -4.34 -1.82 -3.37
N GLU A 53 -3.60 -1.81 -4.48
CA GLU A 53 -3.95 -2.58 -5.67
C GLU A 53 -3.90 -4.09 -5.42
N GLU A 54 -2.91 -4.58 -4.67
CA GLU A 54 -2.81 -6.01 -4.34
C GLU A 54 -4.00 -6.46 -3.48
N LYS A 55 -4.36 -5.66 -2.47
CA LYS A 55 -5.53 -5.92 -1.64
C LYS A 55 -6.82 -5.92 -2.46
N GLN A 56 -6.98 -4.96 -3.36
CA GLN A 56 -8.12 -4.91 -4.27
C GLN A 56 -8.19 -6.16 -5.16
N ARG A 57 -7.08 -6.53 -5.81
CA ARG A 57 -6.98 -7.75 -6.63
C ARG A 57 -7.27 -9.02 -5.85
N ALA A 58 -6.92 -9.07 -4.56
CA ALA A 58 -7.21 -10.22 -3.70
C ALA A 58 -8.71 -10.31 -3.38
N ALA A 59 -9.35 -9.18 -3.08
CA ALA A 59 -10.80 -9.12 -2.83
C ALA A 59 -11.59 -9.49 -4.10
N GLU A 60 -11.17 -9.01 -5.27
CA GLU A 60 -11.77 -9.36 -6.57
C GLU A 60 -11.70 -10.86 -6.85
N ARG A 61 -10.52 -11.47 -6.69
CA ARG A 61 -10.35 -12.93 -6.86
C ARG A 61 -11.22 -13.74 -5.89
N GLN A 62 -11.35 -13.28 -4.65
CA GLN A 62 -12.25 -13.91 -3.69
C GLN A 62 -13.71 -13.79 -4.14
N ALA A 63 -14.13 -12.61 -4.58
CA ALA A 63 -15.49 -12.37 -5.08
C ALA A 63 -15.80 -13.23 -6.31
N GLU A 64 -14.89 -13.32 -7.28
CA GLU A 64 -15.03 -14.17 -8.47
C GLU A 64 -15.23 -15.65 -8.09
N GLY A 65 -14.46 -16.16 -7.13
CA GLY A 65 -14.63 -17.51 -6.62
C GLY A 65 -16.01 -17.75 -6.01
N LEU A 66 -16.47 -16.83 -5.17
CA LEU A 66 -17.79 -16.89 -4.52
C LEU A 66 -18.93 -16.79 -5.55
N ILE A 67 -18.82 -15.90 -6.53
CA ILE A 67 -19.79 -15.76 -7.62
C ILE A 67 -19.89 -17.07 -8.39
N LYS A 68 -18.75 -17.66 -8.76
CA LYS A 68 -18.73 -18.92 -9.52
C LYS A 68 -19.36 -20.08 -8.74
N GLU A 69 -19.10 -20.18 -7.44
CA GLU A 69 -19.75 -21.16 -6.56
C GLU A 69 -21.28 -20.96 -6.56
N LEU A 70 -21.74 -19.71 -6.39
CA LEU A 70 -23.16 -19.39 -6.35
C LEU A 70 -23.86 -19.61 -7.69
N GLU A 71 -23.22 -19.29 -8.82
CA GLU A 71 -23.74 -19.56 -10.17
C GLU A 71 -23.91 -21.07 -10.42
N GLN A 72 -22.99 -21.90 -9.93
CA GLN A 72 -23.10 -23.36 -10.01
C GLN A 72 -24.27 -23.88 -9.17
N GLU A 73 -24.42 -23.38 -7.94
CA GLU A 73 -25.55 -23.74 -7.07
C GLU A 73 -26.89 -23.35 -7.70
N ILE A 74 -27.01 -22.13 -8.23
CA ILE A 74 -28.21 -21.67 -8.96
C ILE A 74 -28.48 -22.56 -10.18
N THR A 75 -27.46 -22.96 -10.93
CA THR A 75 -27.62 -23.81 -12.11
C THR A 75 -28.15 -25.19 -11.75
N GLU A 76 -27.62 -25.82 -10.70
CA GLU A 76 -28.10 -27.12 -10.21
C GLU A 76 -29.53 -27.03 -9.64
N LEU A 77 -29.84 -25.96 -8.90
CA LEU A 77 -31.19 -25.71 -8.40
C LEU A 77 -32.19 -25.51 -9.55
N LYS A 78 -31.83 -24.74 -10.59
CA LYS A 78 -32.66 -24.57 -11.79
C LYS A 78 -32.89 -25.89 -12.51
N ARG A 79 -31.83 -26.69 -12.71
CA ARG A 79 -31.93 -28.03 -13.34
C ARG A 79 -32.94 -28.91 -12.61
N ARG A 80 -32.81 -29.03 -11.28
CA ARG A 80 -33.74 -29.83 -10.46
C ARG A 80 -35.16 -29.28 -10.46
N SER A 81 -35.32 -27.95 -10.43
CA SER A 81 -36.64 -27.34 -10.52
C SER A 81 -37.34 -27.71 -11.83
N THR A 82 -36.63 -27.68 -12.96
CA THR A 82 -37.17 -28.07 -14.26
C THR A 82 -37.49 -29.56 -14.32
N GLU A 83 -36.66 -30.43 -13.75
CA GLU A 83 -36.93 -31.88 -13.67
C GLU A 83 -38.17 -32.20 -12.82
N LEU A 84 -38.33 -31.51 -11.69
CA LEU A 84 -39.51 -31.63 -10.83
C LEU A 84 -40.78 -31.15 -11.55
N GLU A 85 -40.71 -30.04 -12.27
CA GLU A 85 -41.83 -29.52 -13.07
C GLU A 85 -42.24 -30.53 -14.16
N GLN A 86 -41.29 -31.10 -14.89
CA GLN A 86 -41.56 -32.13 -15.91
C GLN A 86 -42.19 -33.40 -15.32
N LEU A 87 -41.68 -33.87 -14.18
CA LEU A 87 -42.24 -35.02 -13.47
C LEU A 87 -43.66 -34.76 -12.96
N SER A 88 -43.97 -33.52 -12.55
CA SER A 88 -45.33 -33.16 -12.09
C SER A 88 -46.39 -33.25 -13.20
N HIS A 89 -45.98 -33.16 -14.46
CA HIS A 89 -46.84 -33.27 -15.65
C HIS A 89 -46.76 -34.64 -16.34
N THR A 90 -45.99 -35.58 -15.81
CA THR A 90 -45.81 -36.91 -16.38
C THR A 90 -46.89 -37.88 -15.91
N GLU A 91 -47.53 -38.59 -16.85
CA GLU A 91 -48.48 -39.68 -16.56
C GLU A 91 -47.80 -41.05 -16.40
N ASP A 92 -46.50 -41.16 -16.71
CA ASP A 92 -45.69 -42.37 -16.51
C ASP A 92 -45.29 -42.54 -15.04
N HIS A 93 -46.09 -43.33 -14.32
CA HIS A 93 -45.87 -43.65 -12.91
C HIS A 93 -44.59 -44.47 -12.64
N LEU A 94 -44.09 -45.22 -13.63
CA LEU A 94 -42.84 -45.99 -13.47
C LEU A 94 -41.62 -45.06 -13.52
N HIS A 95 -41.61 -44.11 -14.45
CA HIS A 95 -40.58 -43.07 -14.53
C HIS A 95 -40.56 -42.21 -13.26
N LEU A 96 -41.73 -41.88 -12.71
CA LEU A 96 -41.85 -41.15 -11.44
C LEU A 96 -41.21 -41.93 -10.27
N LEU A 97 -41.52 -43.21 -10.11
CA LEU A 97 -40.95 -44.07 -9.07
C LEU A 97 -39.41 -44.20 -9.18
N GLN A 98 -38.86 -44.20 -10.40
CA GLN A 98 -37.42 -44.27 -10.63
C GLN A 98 -36.68 -42.95 -10.34
N SER A 99 -37.35 -41.80 -10.54
CA SER A 99 -36.72 -40.47 -10.49
C SER A 99 -36.77 -39.80 -9.11
N ILE A 100 -37.78 -40.15 -8.28
CA ILE A 100 -37.98 -39.57 -6.93
C ILE A 100 -36.76 -39.76 -6.00
N PRO A 101 -36.11 -40.94 -5.89
CA PRO A 101 -35.01 -41.14 -4.95
C PRO A 101 -33.84 -40.19 -5.16
N SER A 102 -33.50 -39.86 -6.42
CA SER A 102 -32.45 -38.89 -6.74
C SER A 102 -32.82 -37.45 -6.41
N LEU A 103 -34.10 -37.10 -6.45
CA LEU A 103 -34.59 -35.73 -6.23
C LEU A 103 -34.93 -35.44 -4.76
N CYS A 104 -35.24 -36.47 -3.96
CA CYS A 104 -35.49 -36.34 -2.52
C CYS A 104 -34.26 -35.95 -1.69
N THR A 105 -33.05 -36.11 -2.24
CA THR A 105 -31.82 -35.72 -1.55
C THR A 105 -31.45 -34.29 -1.97
N PRO A 106 -31.57 -33.27 -1.11
CA PRO A 106 -31.22 -31.90 -1.46
C PRO A 106 -29.72 -31.80 -1.85
N PRO A 107 -29.36 -30.88 -2.77
CA PRO A 107 -27.96 -30.67 -3.09
C PRO A 107 -27.27 -30.04 -1.86
N PRO A 108 -25.94 -30.18 -1.72
CA PRO A 108 -25.20 -29.44 -0.72
C PRO A 108 -25.37 -27.93 -0.99
N THR A 109 -26.01 -27.22 -0.07
CA THR A 109 -26.20 -25.76 -0.15
C THR A 109 -25.31 -25.06 0.87
N LYS A 110 -24.68 -23.97 0.47
CA LYS A 110 -23.88 -23.13 1.36
C LYS A 110 -24.79 -22.07 1.99
N ASP A 111 -24.54 -21.71 3.26
CA ASP A 111 -25.20 -20.53 3.83
C ASP A 111 -24.52 -19.26 3.32
N TRP A 112 -25.26 -18.49 2.52
CA TRP A 112 -24.78 -17.25 1.90
C TRP A 112 -25.10 -16.00 2.72
N SER A 113 -25.90 -16.12 3.79
CA SER A 113 -26.41 -14.96 4.54
C SER A 113 -25.33 -14.20 5.33
N GLU A 114 -24.24 -14.89 5.71
CA GLU A 114 -23.10 -14.31 6.43
C GLU A 114 -21.91 -13.96 5.52
N ILE A 115 -21.97 -14.28 4.23
CA ILE A 115 -20.84 -14.10 3.32
C ILE A 115 -20.81 -12.66 2.80
N SER A 116 -19.74 -11.94 3.14
CA SER A 116 -19.48 -10.58 2.68
C SER A 116 -18.06 -10.44 2.15
N VAL A 117 -17.90 -9.78 1.01
CA VAL A 117 -16.59 -9.31 0.52
C VAL A 117 -16.41 -7.90 1.06
N HIS A 118 -15.62 -7.75 2.12
CA HIS A 118 -15.43 -6.45 2.77
C HIS A 118 -14.74 -5.44 1.83
N SER A 119 -15.17 -4.18 1.90
CA SER A 119 -14.58 -3.04 1.16
C SER A 119 -13.46 -2.34 1.96
N ASP A 120 -13.37 -2.61 3.27
CA ASP A 120 -12.52 -1.86 4.21
C ASP A 120 -11.02 -2.26 4.18
N LEU A 121 -10.57 -3.00 3.17
CA LEU A 121 -9.23 -3.60 3.15
C LEU A 121 -8.08 -2.58 3.33
N CYS A 122 -8.30 -1.33 2.96
CA CYS A 122 -7.27 -0.30 2.93
C CYS A 122 -7.27 0.63 4.15
N VAL A 123 -8.19 0.45 5.11
CA VAL A 123 -8.27 1.30 6.30
C VAL A 123 -6.94 1.32 7.06
N GLY A 124 -6.46 2.53 7.36
CA GLY A 124 -5.20 2.76 8.07
C GLY A 124 -3.93 2.55 7.26
N THR A 125 -4.01 2.16 5.98
CA THR A 125 -2.80 1.96 5.13
C THR A 125 -2.09 3.27 4.84
N VAL A 126 -2.85 4.33 4.50
CA VAL A 126 -2.30 5.68 4.33
C VAL A 126 -1.62 6.16 5.61
N ARG A 127 -2.28 5.99 6.77
CA ARG A 127 -1.71 6.37 8.07
C ARG A 127 -0.38 5.67 8.33
N ARG A 128 -0.29 4.36 8.07
CA ARG A 128 0.96 3.60 8.23
C ARG A 128 2.07 4.13 7.31
N ALA A 129 1.76 4.37 6.04
CA ALA A 129 2.73 4.91 5.08
C ALA A 129 3.25 6.29 5.53
N VAL A 130 2.36 7.18 5.95
CA VAL A 130 2.74 8.51 6.46
C VAL A 130 3.58 8.40 7.74
N SER A 131 3.24 7.51 8.68
CA SER A 131 4.05 7.28 9.89
C SER A 131 5.46 6.77 9.56
N GLN A 132 5.64 6.02 8.49
CA GLN A 132 6.97 5.56 8.05
C GLN A 132 7.81 6.69 7.46
N VAL A 133 7.18 7.60 6.70
CA VAL A 133 7.82 8.84 6.23
C VAL A 133 8.20 9.71 7.42
N GLU A 134 7.32 9.88 8.40
CA GLU A 134 7.60 10.62 9.64
C GLU A 134 8.82 10.06 10.37
N GLN A 135 8.91 8.74 10.53
CA GLN A 135 10.09 8.10 11.13
C GLN A 135 11.38 8.36 10.34
N THR A 136 11.29 8.37 9.01
CA THR A 136 12.44 8.65 8.13
C THR A 136 12.91 10.09 8.34
N ILE A 137 11.99 11.06 8.35
CA ILE A 137 12.31 12.46 8.62
C ILE A 137 12.96 12.61 10.00
N MET A 138 12.39 11.98 11.04
CA MET A 138 12.96 12.02 12.38
C MET A 138 14.37 11.41 12.46
N SER A 139 14.65 10.37 11.67
CA SER A 139 15.99 9.78 11.57
C SER A 139 16.98 10.76 10.92
N GLU A 140 16.61 11.43 9.83
CA GLU A 140 17.46 12.42 9.18
C GLU A 140 17.76 13.62 10.09
N VAL A 141 16.75 14.13 10.81
CA VAL A 141 16.95 15.20 11.80
C VAL A 141 17.99 14.80 12.85
N LYS A 142 17.93 13.57 13.37
CA LYS A 142 18.92 13.08 14.34
C LYS A 142 20.33 13.02 13.76
N LYS A 143 20.48 12.60 12.51
CA LYS A 143 21.79 12.56 11.82
C LYS A 143 22.37 13.96 11.65
N LEU A 144 21.54 14.93 11.25
CA LEU A 144 21.94 16.32 11.11
C LEU A 144 22.41 16.92 12.44
N CYS A 145 21.68 16.72 13.53
CA CYS A 145 22.10 17.20 14.86
C CYS A 145 23.49 16.65 15.24
N VAL A 146 23.78 15.38 14.96
CA VAL A 146 25.09 14.78 15.23
C VAL A 146 26.19 15.41 14.35
N ALA A 147 25.89 15.71 13.09
CA ALA A 147 26.82 16.36 12.18
C ALA A 147 27.14 17.80 12.62
N GLU A 148 26.12 18.58 13.00
CA GLU A 148 26.27 19.95 13.50
C GLU A 148 27.12 20.00 14.78
N LEU A 149 26.86 19.11 15.75
CA LEU A 149 27.65 19.03 16.99
C LEU A 149 29.13 18.76 16.71
N LYS A 150 29.44 17.89 15.73
CA LYS A 150 30.82 17.61 15.32
C LYS A 150 31.50 18.82 14.68
N ARG A 151 30.77 19.61 13.87
CA ARG A 151 31.32 20.84 13.29
C ARG A 151 31.62 21.87 14.38
N ILE A 152 30.70 22.08 15.32
CA ILE A 152 30.90 23.03 16.43
C ILE A 152 32.16 22.68 17.24
N GLN A 153 32.43 21.39 17.49
CA GLN A 153 33.64 20.94 18.17
C GLN A 153 34.94 21.21 17.39
N GLN A 154 34.90 21.40 16.08
CA GLN A 154 36.10 21.73 15.28
C GLN A 154 36.49 23.21 15.39
N TYR A 155 35.58 24.07 15.85
CA TYR A 155 35.81 25.51 16.01
C TYR A 155 35.92 25.94 17.49
N ALA A 156 35.85 24.99 18.43
CA ALA A 156 36.04 25.20 19.87
C ALA A 156 37.49 24.88 20.29
#